data_AF-A0A1U7V221-F1
#
_entry.id   AF-A0A1U7V221-F1
#
_cell.length_a   1.000
_cell.length_b   1.000
_cell.length_c   1.000
_cell.angle_alpha   90.00
_cell.angle_beta   90.00
_cell.angle_gamma   90.00
#
_symmetry.space_group_name_H-M   'P 1'
#
loop_
_entity.id
_entity.type
_entity.pdbx_description
1 polymer ?
#
loop_
_entity_poly.entity_id
_entity_poly.type
_entity_poly.pdbx_seq_one_letter_code
_entity_poly.pdbx_strand_id
1 'polypeptide(L)'
;MATIYEWIDNSEHPYLLPGDVAVRQYLVSKAHGLEAAEKYFFSIPENLRASCVYVALLNCYTNAKSLRKAEGTMQKMRDPGNANVEAYNIMMNLYVKMGDLQKLHSLVLEMEDKGITGDAFSYTICLNAYASVPDIKEMEKPLMKMEVDPRLIEWNAYTVAVGNNRPAKIIFMVLVINAEH
;
A
#
# COMPACT_ATOMS: atom_id res chain seq x y z
N MET A 1 -14.47 16.45 31.79
CA MET A 1 -13.20 15.83 31.38
C MET A 1 -13.00 16.18 29.91
N ALA A 2 -12.28 17.25 29.63
CA ALA A 2 -11.98 17.64 28.24
C ALA A 2 -11.11 16.55 27.61
N THR A 3 -11.54 16.00 26.48
CA THR A 3 -10.76 14.98 25.77
C THR A 3 -9.57 15.66 25.09
N ILE A 4 -8.48 14.93 24.85
CA ILE A 4 -7.32 15.42 24.08
C ILE A 4 -7.76 16.06 22.75
N TYR A 5 -8.89 15.61 22.20
CA TYR A 5 -9.54 16.15 21.01
C TYR A 5 -9.94 17.63 21.13
N GLU A 6 -10.57 18.03 22.25
CA GLU A 6 -10.98 19.42 22.52
C GLU A 6 -9.78 20.32 22.84
N TRP A 7 -8.72 19.76 23.44
CA TRP A 7 -7.49 20.51 23.73
C TRP A 7 -6.72 20.85 22.44
N ILE A 8 -6.75 19.94 21.45
CA ILE A 8 -6.14 20.15 20.13
C ILE A 8 -6.98 21.08 19.24
N ASP A 9 -8.31 21.11 19.40
CA ASP A 9 -9.18 22.04 18.64
C ASP A 9 -9.13 23.48 19.19
N ASN A 10 -8.89 23.63 20.50
CA ASN A 10 -8.77 24.93 21.17
C ASN A 10 -7.34 25.50 21.18
N SER A 11 -6.34 24.74 20.71
CA SER A 11 -4.98 25.25 20.62
C SER A 11 -4.76 25.94 19.27
N GLU A 12 -4.86 27.27 19.28
CA GLU A 12 -4.41 28.15 18.20
C GLU A 12 -2.88 28.01 18.00
N HIS A 13 -2.44 26.93 17.35
CA HIS A 13 -1.05 26.79 16.90
C HIS A 13 -0.95 27.15 15.41
N PRO A 14 -0.28 28.27 15.04
CA PRO A 14 -0.12 28.69 13.65
C PRO A 14 0.82 27.81 12.80
N TYR A 15 1.20 26.62 13.29
CA TYR A 15 2.13 25.71 12.60
C TYR A 15 1.67 24.24 12.72
N LEU A 16 0.48 23.92 12.22
CA LEU A 16 0.10 22.52 12.01
C LEU A 16 0.89 21.95 10.83
N LEU A 17 1.82 21.02 11.10
CA LEU A 17 2.54 20.32 10.05
C LEU A 17 1.61 19.29 9.40
N PRO A 18 1.83 18.93 8.11
CA PRO A 18 1.04 17.89 7.46
C PRO A 18 1.08 16.53 8.18
N GLY A 19 2.15 16.25 8.95
CA GLY A 19 2.25 15.07 9.82
C GLY A 19 1.26 15.12 10.99
N ASP A 20 1.11 16.26 11.66
CA ASP A 20 0.18 16.44 12.78
C ASP A 20 -1.27 16.26 12.30
N VAL A 21 -1.56 16.78 11.12
CA VAL A 21 -2.86 16.65 10.45
C VAL A 21 -3.16 15.18 10.11
N ALA A 22 -2.18 14.44 9.61
CA ALA A 22 -2.33 13.01 9.30
C ALA A 22 -2.60 12.17 10.56
N VAL A 23 -1.87 12.42 11.65
CA VAL A 23 -2.10 11.76 12.95
C VAL A 23 -3.49 12.10 13.48
N ARG A 24 -3.90 13.38 13.41
CA ARG A 24 -5.23 13.82 13.85
C ARG A 24 -6.33 13.11 13.07
N GLN A 25 -6.20 13.02 11.74
CA GLN A 25 -7.16 12.32 10.90
C GLN A 25 -7.30 10.83 11.29
N TYR A 26 -6.19 10.15 11.54
CA TYR A 26 -6.20 8.76 12.00
C TYR A 26 -6.92 8.60 13.35
N LEU A 27 -6.67 9.50 14.30
CA LEU A 27 -7.33 9.50 15.61
C LEU A 27 -8.85 9.76 15.48
N VAL A 28 -9.25 10.70 14.62
CA VAL A 28 -10.67 10.96 14.31
C VAL A 28 -11.33 9.70 13.77
N SER A 29 -10.67 8.99 12.84
CA SER A 29 -11.19 7.74 12.29
C SER A 29 -11.42 6.67 13.36
N LYS A 30 -10.48 6.54 14.31
CA LYS A 30 -10.56 5.56 15.40
C LYS A 30 -11.62 5.92 16.44
N ALA A 31 -11.78 7.20 16.77
CA ALA A 31 -12.70 7.64 17.81
C ALA A 31 -14.14 7.84 17.30
N HIS A 32 -14.31 8.31 16.07
CA HIS A 32 -15.59 8.80 15.54
C HIS A 32 -16.00 8.13 14.21
N GLY A 33 -15.23 7.16 13.74
CA GLY A 33 -15.52 6.41 12.52
C GLY A 33 -15.09 7.10 11.24
N LEU A 34 -15.34 6.44 10.11
CA LEU A 34 -14.85 6.86 8.80
C LEU A 34 -15.46 8.21 8.35
N GLU A 35 -16.75 8.42 8.58
CA GLU A 35 -17.45 9.64 8.15
C GLU A 35 -16.87 10.91 8.79
N ALA A 36 -16.52 10.84 10.07
CA ALA A 36 -15.88 11.94 10.76
C ALA A 36 -14.47 12.21 10.19
N ALA A 37 -13.71 11.17 9.86
CA ALA A 37 -12.39 11.31 9.26
C ALA A 37 -12.45 11.91 7.84
N GLU A 38 -13.48 11.57 7.05
CA GLU A 38 -13.75 12.21 5.76
C GLU A 38 -14.10 13.68 5.93
N LYS A 39 -15.01 14.00 6.85
CA LYS A 39 -15.40 15.39 7.14
C LYS A 39 -14.19 16.22 7.56
N TYR A 40 -13.34 15.67 8.43
CA TYR A 40 -12.09 16.31 8.82
C TYR A 40 -11.17 16.51 7.61
N PHE A 41 -10.98 15.49 6.78
CA PHE A 41 -10.15 15.60 5.57
C PHE A 41 -10.60 16.74 4.64
N PHE A 42 -11.91 16.83 4.39
CA PHE A 42 -12.47 17.87 3.53
C PHE A 42 -12.40 19.27 4.16
N SER A 43 -12.31 19.38 5.50
CA SER A 43 -12.07 20.67 6.17
C SER A 43 -10.61 21.14 6.11
N ILE A 44 -9.65 20.27 5.79
CA ILE A 44 -8.24 20.66 5.65
C ILE A 44 -8.08 21.51 4.38
N PRO A 45 -7.42 22.69 4.45
CA PRO A 45 -7.06 23.49 3.28
C PRO A 45 -6.22 22.70 2.25
N GLU A 46 -6.45 22.90 0.96
CA GLU A 46 -5.79 22.09 -0.09
C GLU A 46 -4.26 22.16 -0.05
N ASN A 47 -3.70 23.31 0.30
CA ASN A 47 -2.25 23.50 0.46
C ASN A 47 -1.63 22.69 1.60
N LEU A 48 -2.45 22.19 2.55
CA LEU A 48 -2.01 21.36 3.67
C LEU A 48 -2.29 19.87 3.46
N ARG A 49 -2.97 19.49 2.38
CA ARG A 49 -3.22 18.08 2.02
C ARG A 49 -1.98 17.48 1.35
N ALA A 50 -0.89 17.37 2.10
CA ALA A 50 0.33 16.72 1.62
C ALA A 50 0.14 15.20 1.49
N SER A 51 1.13 14.53 0.88
CA SER A 51 1.12 13.07 0.67
C SER A 51 0.75 12.28 1.94
N CYS A 52 1.31 12.63 3.10
CA CYS A 52 1.02 11.97 4.38
C CYS A 52 -0.46 12.03 4.81
N VAL A 53 -1.18 13.12 4.50
CA VAL A 53 -2.61 13.26 4.83
C VAL A 53 -3.44 12.33 3.93
N TYR A 54 -3.10 12.23 2.65
CA TYR A 54 -3.73 11.27 1.75
C TYR A 54 -3.43 9.82 2.14
N VAL A 55 -2.20 9.51 2.55
CA VAL A 55 -1.81 8.19 3.09
C VAL A 55 -2.67 7.83 4.32
N ALA A 56 -2.85 8.77 5.25
CA ALA A 56 -3.72 8.57 6.41
C ALA A 56 -5.18 8.28 5.99
N LEU A 57 -5.71 9.04 5.04
CA LEU A 57 -7.04 8.80 4.49
C LEU A 57 -7.16 7.41 3.82
N LEU A 58 -6.14 7.02 3.05
CA LEU A 58 -6.06 5.73 2.36
C LEU A 58 -6.05 4.56 3.35
N ASN A 59 -5.32 4.70 4.46
CA ASN A 59 -5.33 3.77 5.58
C ASN A 59 -6.73 3.66 6.22
N CYS A 60 -7.44 4.78 6.39
CA CYS A 60 -8.80 4.78 6.90
C CYS A 60 -9.75 3.99 5.98
N TYR A 61 -9.69 4.22 4.66
CA TYR A 61 -10.51 3.48 3.70
C TYR A 61 -10.16 2.00 3.63
N THR A 62 -8.88 1.64 3.70
CA THR A 62 -8.43 0.25 3.69
C THR A 62 -8.93 -0.51 4.92
N ASN A 63 -8.87 0.11 6.10
CA ASN A 63 -9.39 -0.47 7.33
C ASN A 63 -10.92 -0.63 7.31
N ALA A 64 -11.62 0.31 6.67
CA ALA A 64 -13.07 0.24 6.46
C ALA A 64 -13.47 -0.62 5.24
N LYS A 65 -12.52 -1.25 4.54
CA LYS A 65 -12.73 -2.01 3.29
C LYS A 65 -13.50 -1.22 2.21
N SER A 66 -13.35 0.10 2.19
CA SER A 66 -14.03 0.98 1.23
C SER A 66 -13.22 1.10 -0.06
N LEU A 67 -13.27 0.05 -0.89
CA LEU A 67 -12.41 -0.09 -2.08
C LEU A 67 -12.51 1.11 -3.04
N ARG A 68 -13.72 1.48 -3.45
CA ARG A 68 -13.94 2.58 -4.42
C ARG A 68 -13.37 3.92 -3.92
N LYS A 69 -13.51 4.19 -2.61
CA LYS A 69 -12.98 5.42 -2.01
C LYS A 69 -11.46 5.39 -1.91
N ALA A 70 -10.88 4.23 -1.59
CA ALA A 70 -9.43 4.03 -1.59
C ALA A 70 -8.85 4.24 -3.00
N GLU A 71 -9.43 3.63 -4.03
CA GLU A 71 -8.99 3.79 -5.44
C GLU A 71 -9.08 5.25 -5.90
N GLY A 72 -10.19 5.94 -5.59
CA GLY A 72 -10.33 7.35 -5.92
C GLY A 72 -9.32 8.26 -5.19
N THR A 73 -8.90 7.86 -3.99
CA THR A 73 -7.87 8.58 -3.22
C THR A 73 -6.48 8.33 -3.78
N MET A 74 -6.17 7.08 -4.12
CA MET A 74 -4.93 6.70 -4.81
C MET A 74 -4.79 7.47 -6.12
N GLN A 75 -5.89 7.62 -6.89
CA GLN A 75 -5.85 8.40 -8.13
C GLN A 75 -5.49 9.87 -7.88
N LYS A 76 -6.10 10.51 -6.87
CA LYS A 76 -5.74 11.89 -6.49
C LYS A 76 -4.29 12.04 -6.03
N MET A 77 -3.67 10.99 -5.50
CA MET A 77 -2.24 10.98 -5.17
C MET A 77 -1.37 10.78 -6.42
N ARG A 78 -1.84 10.02 -7.41
CA ARG A 78 -1.12 9.76 -8.67
C ARG A 78 -1.04 11.00 -9.55
N ASP A 79 -2.13 11.77 -9.68
CA ASP A 79 -2.22 12.91 -10.60
C ASP A 79 -1.09 13.95 -10.42
N PRO A 80 -0.71 14.35 -9.19
CA PRO A 80 0.44 15.23 -8.96
C PRO A 80 1.78 14.49 -8.79
N GLY A 81 1.82 13.16 -8.92
CA GLY A 81 3.02 12.35 -8.66
C GLY A 81 3.37 12.19 -7.17
N ASN A 82 2.40 12.38 -6.26
CA ASN A 82 2.60 12.35 -4.81
C ASN A 82 2.44 10.96 -4.18
N ALA A 83 2.06 9.95 -4.98
CA ALA A 83 1.96 8.56 -4.55
C ALA A 83 3.35 7.99 -4.29
N ASN A 84 3.65 7.70 -3.01
CA ASN A 84 4.91 7.11 -2.57
C ASN A 84 4.76 5.60 -2.30
N VAL A 85 5.86 4.92 -2.00
CA VAL A 85 5.89 3.47 -1.69
C VAL A 85 4.88 3.07 -0.60
N GLU A 86 4.68 3.93 0.41
CA GLU A 86 3.71 3.67 1.49
C GLU A 86 2.27 3.61 0.96
N ALA A 87 1.88 4.55 0.09
CA ALA A 87 0.55 4.54 -0.53
C ALA A 87 0.31 3.28 -1.36
N TYR A 88 1.31 2.82 -2.12
CA TYR A 88 1.23 1.56 -2.85
C TYR A 88 1.09 0.37 -1.91
N ASN A 89 1.90 0.30 -0.85
CA ASN A 89 1.82 -0.77 0.15
C ASN A 89 0.44 -0.89 0.82
N ILE A 90 -0.23 0.24 1.05
CA ILE A 90 -1.59 0.27 1.58
C ILE A 90 -2.57 -0.34 0.56
N MET A 91 -2.49 0.08 -0.71
CA MET A 91 -3.37 -0.45 -1.76
C MET A 91 -3.10 -1.92 -2.08
N MET A 92 -1.84 -2.35 -2.10
CA MET A 92 -1.46 -3.75 -2.26
C MET A 92 -2.09 -4.60 -1.17
N ASN A 93 -1.97 -4.19 0.10
CA ASN A 93 -2.63 -4.88 1.22
C ASN A 93 -4.15 -4.92 1.06
N LEU A 94 -4.77 -3.83 0.60
CA LEU A 94 -6.21 -3.80 0.36
C LEU A 94 -6.61 -4.82 -0.71
N TYR A 95 -5.93 -4.86 -1.85
CA TYR A 95 -6.23 -5.82 -2.92
C TYR A 95 -6.02 -7.27 -2.47
N VAL A 96 -4.96 -7.56 -1.71
CA VAL A 96 -4.75 -8.87 -1.10
C VAL A 96 -5.91 -9.26 -0.19
N LYS A 97 -6.37 -8.35 0.68
CA LYS A 97 -7.53 -8.59 1.56
C LYS A 97 -8.84 -8.80 0.80
N MET A 98 -8.95 -8.25 -0.41
CA MET A 98 -10.10 -8.43 -1.31
C MET A 98 -9.97 -9.67 -2.20
N GLY A 99 -8.81 -10.35 -2.21
CA GLY A 99 -8.53 -11.47 -3.10
C GLY A 99 -8.25 -11.08 -4.55
N ASP A 100 -8.04 -9.79 -4.84
CA ASP A 100 -7.83 -9.28 -6.20
C ASP A 100 -6.34 -9.25 -6.56
N LEU A 101 -5.79 -10.42 -6.87
CA LEU A 101 -4.37 -10.57 -7.22
C LEU A 101 -4.00 -9.94 -8.57
N GLN A 102 -4.98 -9.75 -9.48
CA GLN A 102 -4.75 -9.08 -10.75
C GLN A 102 -4.48 -7.60 -10.55
N LYS A 103 -5.25 -6.93 -9.68
CA LYS A 103 -4.98 -5.54 -9.31
C LYS A 103 -3.72 -5.37 -8.47
N LEU A 104 -3.42 -6.32 -7.58
CA LEU A 104 -2.12 -6.36 -6.89
C LEU A 104 -0.96 -6.34 -7.90
N HIS A 105 -0.98 -7.26 -8.86
CA HIS A 105 0.06 -7.34 -9.90
C HIS A 105 0.15 -6.05 -10.73
N SER A 106 -0.99 -5.48 -11.10
CA SER A 106 -1.03 -4.22 -11.84
C SER A 106 -0.37 -3.05 -11.07
N LEU A 107 -0.51 -3.01 -9.74
CA LEU A 107 0.18 -2.02 -8.92
C LEU A 107 1.70 -2.22 -8.90
N VAL A 108 2.17 -3.46 -8.85
CA VAL A 108 3.61 -3.76 -8.83
C VAL A 108 4.26 -3.26 -10.12
N LEU A 109 3.65 -3.57 -11.27
CA LEU A 109 4.12 -3.07 -12.57
C LEU A 109 4.06 -1.54 -12.67
N GLU A 110 3.03 -0.92 -12.11
CA GLU A 110 2.93 0.55 -12.08
C GLU A 110 4.05 1.17 -11.23
N MET A 111 4.41 0.57 -10.10
CA MET A 111 5.52 1.03 -9.27
C MET A 111 6.83 1.03 -10.07
N GLU A 112 7.10 -0.03 -10.82
CA GLU A 112 8.29 -0.16 -11.67
C GLU A 112 8.32 0.84 -12.82
N ASP A 113 7.22 0.97 -13.56
CA ASP A 113 7.09 1.93 -14.66
C ASP A 113 7.36 3.37 -14.20
N LYS A 114 6.96 3.68 -12.95
CA LYS A 114 7.19 4.99 -12.32
C LYS A 114 8.53 5.11 -11.59
N GLY A 115 9.36 4.07 -11.59
CA GLY A 115 10.64 4.07 -10.86
C GLY A 115 10.50 4.14 -9.34
N ILE A 116 9.35 3.72 -8.79
CA ILE A 116 9.08 3.67 -7.35
C ILE A 116 9.58 2.32 -6.83
N THR A 117 10.77 2.32 -6.25
CA THR A 117 11.35 1.11 -5.65
C THR A 117 10.52 0.68 -4.44
N GLY A 118 9.92 -0.51 -4.52
CA GLY A 118 9.25 -1.12 -3.37
C GLY A 118 10.24 -1.43 -2.23
N ASP A 119 9.72 -1.54 -1.01
CA ASP A 119 10.50 -1.86 0.18
C ASP A 119 10.30 -3.32 0.61
N ALA A 120 11.02 -3.75 1.67
CA ALA A 120 10.87 -5.10 2.21
C ALA A 120 9.41 -5.44 2.58
N PHE A 121 8.61 -4.43 2.94
CA PHE A 121 7.20 -4.61 3.26
C PHE A 121 6.36 -4.84 1.99
N SER A 122 6.58 -4.07 0.92
CA SER A 122 6.00 -4.31 -0.41
C SER A 122 6.17 -5.77 -0.83
N TYR A 123 7.37 -6.30 -0.64
CA TYR A 123 7.76 -7.62 -1.12
C TYR A 123 7.15 -8.71 -0.25
N THR A 124 7.11 -8.48 1.06
CA THR A 124 6.42 -9.35 2.01
C THR A 124 4.92 -9.47 1.68
N ILE A 125 4.26 -8.39 1.26
CA ILE A 125 2.85 -8.43 0.83
C ILE A 125 2.67 -9.35 -0.37
N CYS A 126 3.47 -9.16 -1.43
CA CYS A 126 3.40 -9.98 -2.64
C CYS A 126 3.63 -11.46 -2.33
N LEU A 127 4.70 -11.78 -1.60
CA LEU A 127 5.05 -13.17 -1.27
C LEU A 127 3.93 -13.86 -0.48
N ASN A 128 3.38 -13.18 0.53
CA ASN A 128 2.27 -13.73 1.31
C ASN A 128 1.01 -13.92 0.46
N ALA A 129 0.72 -12.99 -0.45
CA ALA A 129 -0.43 -13.07 -1.35
C ALA A 129 -0.32 -14.29 -2.28
N TYR A 130 0.80 -14.45 -2.97
CA TYR A 130 0.99 -15.56 -3.92
C TYR A 130 1.12 -16.91 -3.20
N ALA A 131 1.77 -16.96 -2.03
CA ALA A 131 1.85 -18.18 -1.23
C ALA A 131 0.50 -18.67 -0.69
N SER A 132 -0.51 -17.80 -0.65
CA SER A 132 -1.87 -18.15 -0.22
C SER A 132 -2.73 -18.76 -1.34
N VAL A 133 -2.26 -18.76 -2.59
CA VAL A 133 -2.97 -19.33 -3.74
C VAL A 133 -2.81 -20.86 -3.74
N PRO A 134 -3.90 -21.64 -3.68
CA PRO A 134 -3.81 -23.10 -3.59
C PRO A 134 -3.33 -23.78 -4.89
N ASP A 135 -3.62 -23.17 -6.03
CA ASP A 135 -3.30 -23.71 -7.35
C ASP A 135 -2.08 -23.00 -7.94
N ILE A 136 -1.01 -23.77 -8.13
CA ILE A 136 0.27 -23.31 -8.71
C ILE A 136 0.05 -22.72 -10.11
N LYS A 137 -0.86 -23.27 -10.92
CA LYS A 137 -1.12 -22.77 -12.28
C LYS A 137 -1.85 -21.42 -12.28
N GLU A 138 -2.70 -21.18 -11.29
CA GLU A 138 -3.36 -19.88 -11.13
C GLU A 138 -2.40 -18.82 -10.58
N MET A 139 -1.38 -19.25 -9.82
CA MET A 139 -0.30 -18.40 -9.35
C MET A 139 0.74 -18.11 -10.46
N GLU A 140 0.96 -19.04 -11.39
CA GLU A 140 1.83 -18.86 -12.55
C GLU A 140 1.33 -17.77 -13.51
N LYS A 141 0.02 -17.60 -13.70
CA LYS A 141 -0.51 -16.56 -14.62
C LYS A 141 -0.03 -15.14 -14.30
N PRO A 142 -0.11 -14.64 -13.05
CA PRO A 142 0.46 -13.34 -12.68
C PRO A 142 2.00 -13.38 -12.58
N LEU A 143 2.63 -14.49 -12.18
CA LEU A 143 4.09 -14.58 -12.06
C LEU A 143 4.82 -14.68 -13.42
N MET A 144 4.28 -15.40 -14.40
CA MET A 144 4.81 -15.44 -15.76
C MET A 144 4.75 -14.05 -16.41
N LYS A 145 3.74 -13.23 -16.08
CA LYS A 145 3.73 -11.81 -16.50
C LYS A 145 4.80 -10.98 -15.81
N MET A 146 5.23 -11.36 -14.60
CA MET A 146 6.38 -10.74 -13.92
C MET A 146 7.72 -11.20 -14.51
N GLU A 147 7.86 -12.48 -14.87
CA GLU A 147 9.10 -13.04 -15.46
C GLU A 147 9.40 -12.52 -16.88
N VAL A 148 8.38 -12.08 -17.62
CA VAL A 148 8.54 -11.54 -18.99
C VAL A 148 9.16 -10.13 -19.00
N ASP A 149 9.25 -9.41 -17.87
CA ASP A 149 10.02 -8.15 -17.79
C ASP A 149 11.40 -8.41 -17.15
N PRO A 150 12.51 -8.35 -17.92
CA PRO A 150 13.86 -8.53 -17.40
C PRO A 150 14.25 -7.56 -16.27
N ARG A 151 13.53 -6.45 -16.11
CA ARG A 151 13.77 -5.47 -15.02
C ARG A 151 13.32 -5.97 -13.65
N LEU A 152 12.44 -6.97 -13.61
CA LEU A 152 12.01 -7.67 -12.38
C LEU A 152 13.03 -8.70 -11.87
N ILE A 153 14.01 -9.08 -12.69
CA ILE A 153 15.06 -10.06 -12.31
C ILE A 153 15.96 -9.50 -11.19
N GLU A 154 16.12 -8.17 -11.09
CA GLU A 154 16.84 -7.51 -9.99
C GLU A 154 16.17 -7.75 -8.63
N TRP A 155 14.86 -8.01 -8.62
CA TRP A 155 14.07 -8.28 -7.43
C TRP A 155 14.41 -9.63 -6.77
N ASN A 156 14.73 -10.62 -7.62
CA ASN A 156 15.01 -11.99 -7.18
C ASN A 156 16.34 -12.11 -6.42
N ALA A 157 17.29 -11.19 -6.68
CA ALA A 157 18.58 -11.13 -5.99
C ALA A 157 18.45 -10.82 -4.48
N TYR A 158 17.37 -10.14 -4.05
CA TYR A 158 17.15 -9.79 -2.64
C TYR A 158 16.71 -10.98 -1.76
N THR A 159 16.02 -11.98 -2.32
CA THR A 159 15.55 -13.15 -1.56
C THR A 159 16.66 -14.13 -1.18
N VAL A 160 17.78 -14.10 -1.90
CA VAL A 160 18.98 -14.89 -1.60
C VAL A 160 19.79 -14.26 -0.45
N ALA A 161 19.70 -12.94 -0.27
CA ALA A 161 20.49 -12.20 0.72
C ALA A 161 19.85 -12.14 2.12
N VAL A 162 18.52 -12.25 2.26
CA VAL A 162 17.84 -12.22 3.56
C VAL A 162 17.48 -13.64 4.00
N GLY A 163 18.50 -14.31 4.53
CA GLY A 163 18.50 -15.73 4.87
C GLY A 163 17.49 -16.17 5.94
N ASN A 164 17.25 -17.48 5.88
CA ASN A 164 16.86 -18.34 7.00
C ASN A 164 15.50 -18.03 7.66
N ASN A 165 14.42 -18.57 7.08
CA ASN A 165 13.72 -19.72 7.69
C ASN A 165 12.41 -20.17 6.99
N ARG A 166 12.04 -19.72 5.77
CA ARG A 166 11.07 -20.45 4.90
C ARG A 166 11.29 -20.27 3.37
N PRO A 167 12.48 -20.48 2.80
CA PRO A 167 12.72 -20.22 1.38
C PRO A 167 12.37 -21.40 0.44
N ALA A 168 12.02 -22.57 0.96
CA ALA A 168 11.96 -23.78 0.14
C ALA A 168 10.80 -23.83 -0.88
N LYS A 169 9.73 -23.02 -0.77
CA LYS A 169 8.63 -23.05 -1.76
C LYS A 169 8.83 -22.09 -2.94
N ILE A 170 9.35 -20.89 -2.68
CA ILE A 170 9.56 -19.87 -3.72
C ILE A 170 10.84 -20.18 -4.52
N ILE A 171 11.92 -20.61 -3.85
CA ILE A 171 13.14 -21.04 -4.55
C ILE A 171 12.86 -22.28 -5.41
N PHE A 172 12.01 -23.20 -4.96
CA PHE A 172 11.61 -24.36 -5.75
C PHE A 172 10.74 -23.97 -6.95
N MET A 173 9.90 -22.94 -6.83
CA MET A 173 9.12 -22.40 -7.97
C MET A 173 10.03 -21.74 -9.03
N VAL A 174 11.00 -20.92 -8.61
CA VAL A 174 11.94 -20.27 -9.54
C VAL A 174 12.89 -21.29 -10.21
N LEU A 175 13.26 -22.37 -9.50
CA LEU A 175 14.10 -23.44 -10.05
C LEU A 175 13.34 -24.40 -10.99
N VAL A 176 12.07 -24.71 -10.71
CA VAL A 176 11.26 -25.57 -11.60
C VAL A 176 10.96 -24.88 -12.93
N ILE A 177 10.76 -23.56 -12.93
CA ILE A 177 10.52 -22.78 -14.16
C ILE A 177 11.79 -22.67 -15.01
N ASN A 178 12.98 -22.61 -14.40
CA ASN A 178 14.26 -22.55 -15.12
C ASN A 178 14.85 -23.91 -15.54
N ALA A 179 14.23 -25.04 -15.15
CA ALA A 179 14.72 -26.37 -15.48
C ALA A 179 14.12 -26.96 -16.78
N GLU A 180 13.19 -26.27 -17.44
CA GLU A 180 12.58 -26.69 -18.70
C GLU A 180 13.05 -25.88 -19.94
N HIS A 181 14.18 -25.19 -19.85
CA HIS A 181 14.87 -24.58 -20.99
C HIS A 181 16.30 -25.12 -21.18
#